data_AF-A0A932Y1Z2-F1
#
_entry.id   AF-A0A932Y1Z2-F1
#
_cell.length_a   1.000
_cell.length_b   1.000
_cell.length_c   1.000
_cell.angle_alpha   90.00
_cell.angle_beta   90.00
_cell.angle_gamma   90.00
#
_symmetry.space_group_name_H-M   'P 1'
#
loop_
_entity.id
_entity.type
_entity.pdbx_description
1 polymer ?
#
loop_
_entity_poly.entity_id
_entity_poly.type
_entity_poly.pdbx_seq_one_letter_code
_entity_poly.pdbx_strand_id
1 'polypeptide(L)'
;MEWIDFNMGCLTGDSLLYMNPGGLIRIDSIKPGEHVYGLDFATMQPRQFTVKALQKMGIKKVYEVMVEGRTIRATDNHPFLVLSRENRLGAKNIGTIKYFTVRWKHLADITRDDFVAYVQRLPDEGKPYKINYSYEPRGRAHYLKYELVDLGETTEKLLWLLGVYIGDGCSERVSDKVWRRLSFAVPPQDRIRGKLTKVLRELFGVQPRSHGISLTLPSTAVASLFAHLGLGGNARTKRIPGWVFGLPLSQRLAFIEGCLDSDGHVHKTSHQMTFTSVSYQLARDLQLLAISCGLKTYKIRHYKIKRKLPLGKEKKFYDHYQFCISKHDLESIRSHRVVYRHAREFVGFAKPSSVRFVGVEDVYDIEVEGGHNFIANGLLVHNSKLTMKYPSFILAGKGARGETLSMALAGAGQHQDTGSKAHHLAPYTTSTIMAKSISKDGGRTSYRGMVTVAPQAKGSKSKVVCDALILDPESRSDTYPTNRILCDDVSLEHEATVSRIGEEQLFYLMSRGLTEEEASKMIVSGFVEPLVKKLPLEYAVEMNRLIDLEMEGSVG
;
A
#
# COMPACT_ATOMS: atom_id res chain seq x y z
N MET A 1 -13.06 11.06 -11.89
CA MET A 1 -12.82 11.86 -10.68
C MET A 1 -11.46 11.39 -10.21
N GLU A 2 -10.42 12.15 -10.56
CA GLU A 2 -9.02 11.75 -10.58
C GLU A 2 -8.19 12.52 -9.53
N TRP A 3 -6.97 12.03 -9.33
CA TRP A 3 -6.02 12.21 -8.23
C TRP A 3 -5.39 13.59 -8.00
N ILE A 4 -5.09 13.91 -6.74
CA ILE A 4 -4.49 15.20 -6.38
C ILE A 4 -3.27 15.06 -5.48
N ASP A 5 -2.12 15.48 -5.97
CA ASP A 5 -0.93 15.69 -5.16
C ASP A 5 -1.15 16.87 -4.20
N PHE A 6 -1.04 16.63 -2.88
CA PHE A 6 -0.42 17.50 -1.87
C PHE A 6 -0.66 16.90 -0.47
N ASN A 7 0.43 16.56 0.23
CA ASN A 7 0.44 16.01 1.59
C ASN A 7 -0.30 14.67 1.79
N MET A 8 -0.24 13.82 0.79
CA MET A 8 -0.79 12.47 0.80
C MET A 8 0.14 11.50 1.51
N GLY A 9 -0.44 10.57 2.25
CA GLY A 9 0.26 9.48 2.90
C GLY A 9 0.78 8.49 1.87
N CYS A 10 2.06 8.12 1.91
CA CYS A 10 2.64 7.23 0.89
C CYS A 10 3.31 6.00 1.52
N LEU A 11 3.43 4.94 0.72
CA LEU A 11 4.13 3.69 1.07
C LEU A 11 5.39 3.52 0.23
N THR A 12 6.38 2.78 0.71
CA THR A 12 7.56 2.42 -0.09
C THR A 12 7.19 1.44 -1.21
N GLY A 13 7.91 1.52 -2.34
CA GLY A 13 7.65 0.69 -3.53
C GLY A 13 7.66 -0.82 -3.30
N ASP A 14 8.35 -1.31 -2.26
CA ASP A 14 8.37 -2.72 -1.89
C ASP A 14 7.17 -3.20 -1.06
N SER A 15 6.18 -2.34 -0.81
CA SER A 15 4.93 -2.71 -0.16
C SER A 15 4.14 -3.66 -1.04
N LEU A 16 3.70 -4.78 -0.47
CA LEU A 16 3.03 -5.86 -1.19
C LEU A 16 1.52 -5.79 -0.94
N LEU A 17 0.76 -5.73 -2.04
CA LEU A 17 -0.70 -5.65 -2.05
C LEU A 17 -1.27 -7.02 -2.39
N TYR A 18 -2.37 -7.40 -1.72
CA TYR A 18 -3.08 -8.64 -2.04
C TYR A 18 -4.03 -8.45 -3.21
N MET A 19 -3.96 -9.37 -4.18
CA MET A 19 -4.77 -9.40 -5.39
C MET A 19 -5.37 -10.80 -5.60
N ASN A 20 -6.53 -10.85 -6.25
CA ASN A 20 -7.08 -12.10 -6.75
C ASN A 20 -7.89 -11.84 -8.04
N PRO A 21 -7.49 -12.38 -9.20
CA PRO A 21 -6.32 -13.21 -9.44
C PRO A 21 -5.00 -12.41 -9.34
N GLY A 22 -3.87 -13.08 -9.14
CA GLY A 22 -2.53 -12.46 -9.21
C GLY A 22 -1.69 -12.55 -7.94
N GLY A 23 -2.32 -12.69 -6.77
CA GLY A 23 -1.64 -12.98 -5.51
C GLY A 23 -1.04 -11.78 -4.82
N LEU A 24 0.27 -11.59 -4.93
CA LEU A 24 0.97 -10.44 -4.33
C LEU A 24 1.64 -9.61 -5.41
N ILE A 25 1.36 -8.32 -5.42
CA ILE A 25 2.03 -7.34 -6.30
C ILE A 25 2.73 -6.28 -5.47
N ARG A 26 3.84 -5.75 -5.97
CA ARG A 26 4.45 -4.55 -5.38
C ARG A 26 3.62 -3.33 -5.76
N ILE A 27 3.49 -2.38 -4.83
CA ILE A 27 2.75 -1.14 -5.10
C ILE A 27 3.34 -0.37 -6.27
N ASP A 28 4.67 -0.38 -6.46
CA ASP A 28 5.32 0.30 -7.59
C ASP A 28 5.11 -0.37 -8.96
N SER A 29 4.50 -1.56 -8.97
CA SER A 29 4.30 -2.38 -10.17
C SER A 29 2.83 -2.54 -10.54
N ILE A 30 1.92 -2.00 -9.74
CA ILE A 30 0.48 -2.14 -9.92
C ILE A 30 -0.04 -1.23 -11.04
N LYS A 31 -1.06 -1.70 -11.76
CA LYS A 31 -1.62 -1.00 -12.91
C LYS A 31 -3.07 -0.58 -12.68
N PRO A 32 -3.50 0.56 -13.25
CA PRO A 32 -4.92 0.89 -13.37
C PRO A 32 -5.74 -0.28 -13.92
N GLY A 33 -6.91 -0.53 -13.33
CA GLY A 33 -7.81 -1.62 -13.68
C GLY A 33 -7.55 -2.93 -12.90
N GLU A 34 -6.41 -3.06 -12.23
CA GLU A 34 -6.16 -4.21 -11.35
C GLU A 34 -6.98 -4.15 -10.06
N HIS A 35 -7.24 -5.30 -9.44
CA HIS A 35 -8.08 -5.41 -8.25
C HIS A 35 -7.25 -5.77 -7.01
N VAL A 36 -7.33 -4.94 -5.98
CA VAL A 36 -6.67 -5.15 -4.68
C VAL A 36 -7.67 -5.35 -3.57
N TYR A 37 -7.32 -6.15 -2.56
CA TYR A 37 -8.17 -6.25 -1.38
C TYR A 37 -8.05 -4.99 -0.51
N GLY A 38 -9.20 -4.47 -0.09
CA GLY A 38 -9.39 -3.48 0.97
C GLY A 38 -10.50 -3.93 1.91
N LEU A 39 -10.86 -3.11 2.89
CA LEU A 39 -11.96 -3.35 3.84
C LEU A 39 -13.25 -2.67 3.37
N ASP A 40 -14.33 -3.44 3.32
CA ASP A 40 -15.68 -2.88 3.27
C ASP A 40 -16.15 -2.57 4.70
N PHE A 41 -16.35 -1.29 5.02
CA PHE A 41 -16.76 -0.84 6.35
C PHE A 41 -18.18 -1.23 6.73
N ALA A 42 -19.07 -1.51 5.75
CA ALA A 42 -20.44 -1.94 6.06
C ALA A 42 -20.46 -3.37 6.59
N THR A 43 -19.63 -4.24 6.04
CA THR A 43 -19.57 -5.66 6.40
C THR A 43 -18.41 -6.00 7.33
N MET A 44 -17.42 -5.11 7.45
CA MET A 44 -16.11 -5.33 8.09
C MET A 44 -15.36 -6.53 7.50
N GLN A 45 -15.55 -6.78 6.20
CA GLN A 45 -14.90 -7.88 5.47
C GLN A 45 -13.95 -7.35 4.40
N PRO A 46 -12.81 -8.01 4.15
CA PRO A 46 -11.99 -7.71 3.01
C PRO A 46 -12.76 -7.98 1.72
N ARG A 47 -12.71 -7.05 0.79
CA ARG A 47 -13.28 -7.17 -0.55
C ARG A 47 -12.32 -6.58 -1.56
N GLN A 48 -12.41 -7.03 -2.80
CA GLN A 48 -11.65 -6.46 -3.90
C GLN A 48 -12.22 -5.12 -4.34
N PHE A 49 -11.32 -4.17 -4.58
CA PHE A 49 -11.60 -2.86 -5.13
C PHE A 49 -10.68 -2.59 -6.32
N THR A 50 -11.19 -1.84 -7.29
CA THR A 50 -10.46 -1.51 -8.52
C THR A 50 -9.48 -0.37 -8.25
N VAL A 51 -8.23 -0.56 -8.68
CA VAL A 51 -7.21 0.47 -8.71
C VAL A 51 -7.47 1.41 -9.90
N LYS A 52 -7.62 2.70 -9.64
CA LYS A 52 -7.84 3.72 -10.66
C LYS A 52 -6.53 4.29 -11.19
N ALA A 53 -5.59 4.57 -10.29
CA ALA A 53 -4.26 5.00 -10.70
C ALA A 53 -3.20 4.68 -9.65
N LEU A 54 -1.95 4.71 -10.10
CA LEU A 54 -0.73 4.59 -9.31
C LEU A 54 0.04 5.90 -9.48
N GLN A 55 0.48 6.51 -8.38
CA GLN A 55 1.26 7.73 -8.40
C GLN A 55 2.61 7.50 -7.72
N LYS A 56 3.70 7.91 -8.38
CA LYS A 56 5.02 8.05 -7.74
C LYS A 56 5.09 9.41 -7.08
N MET A 57 5.23 9.42 -5.76
CA MET A 57 5.12 10.61 -4.91
C MET A 57 6.49 11.22 -4.57
N GLY A 58 7.54 10.80 -5.28
CA GLY A 58 8.93 11.24 -5.08
C GLY A 58 9.60 10.63 -3.84
N ILE A 59 10.71 11.24 -3.43
CA ILE A 59 11.54 10.80 -2.30
C ILE A 59 11.03 11.48 -1.03
N LYS A 60 10.59 10.71 -0.03
CA LYS A 60 10.09 11.22 1.25
C LYS A 60 10.74 10.51 2.44
N LYS A 61 10.62 11.10 3.63
CA LYS A 61 11.00 10.45 4.90
C LYS A 61 10.08 9.27 5.17
N VAL A 62 10.68 8.13 5.53
CA VAL A 62 9.97 6.87 5.72
C VAL A 62 10.22 6.31 7.12
N TYR A 63 9.15 5.78 7.70
CA TYR A 63 9.13 5.15 9.00
C TYR A 63 8.66 3.69 8.85
N GLU A 64 9.35 2.78 9.52
CA GLU A 64 8.96 1.38 9.63
C GLU A 64 8.01 1.21 10.81
N VAL A 65 6.85 0.62 10.54
CA VAL A 65 5.80 0.30 11.51
C VAL A 65 5.68 -1.21 11.61
N MET A 66 5.65 -1.71 12.83
CA MET A 66 5.49 -3.13 13.11
C MET A 66 4.26 -3.40 13.96
N VAL A 67 3.37 -4.28 13.48
CA VAL A 67 2.13 -4.66 14.16
C VAL A 67 1.89 -6.16 13.95
N GLU A 68 1.76 -6.93 15.03
CA GLU A 68 1.54 -8.40 14.97
C GLU A 68 2.47 -9.13 13.98
N GLY A 69 3.77 -8.79 14.01
CA GLY A 69 4.79 -9.40 13.14
C GLY A 69 4.79 -8.92 11.68
N ARG A 70 3.81 -8.13 11.26
CA ARG A 70 3.78 -7.44 9.96
C ARG A 70 4.64 -6.20 10.03
N THR A 71 5.30 -5.88 8.93
CA THR A 71 6.15 -4.71 8.82
C THR A 71 5.76 -3.95 7.55
N ILE A 72 5.57 -2.64 7.67
CA ILE A 72 5.31 -1.75 6.54
C ILE A 72 6.13 -0.48 6.71
N ARG A 73 6.52 0.11 5.59
CA ARG A 73 7.28 1.35 5.55
C ARG A 73 6.43 2.41 4.87
N ALA A 74 6.19 3.50 5.59
CA ALA A 74 5.27 4.55 5.18
C ALA A 74 5.77 5.93 5.60
N THR A 75 5.23 6.99 5.01
CA THR A 75 5.47 8.37 5.46
C THR A 75 4.75 8.65 6.78
N ASP A 76 5.20 9.67 7.51
CA ASP A 76 4.62 10.08 8.80
C ASP A 76 3.16 10.51 8.71
N ASN A 77 2.76 11.13 7.61
CA ASN A 77 1.38 11.50 7.32
C ASN A 77 0.53 10.33 6.79
N HIS A 78 1.08 9.11 6.64
CA HIS A 78 0.30 8.00 6.09
C HIS A 78 -0.79 7.51 7.07
N PRO A 79 -2.07 7.51 6.66
CA PRO A 79 -3.19 7.13 7.52
C PRO A 79 -3.30 5.61 7.71
N PHE A 80 -3.37 5.20 8.98
CA PHE A 80 -3.68 3.83 9.39
C PHE A 80 -5.05 3.79 10.06
N LEU A 81 -5.78 2.69 9.87
CA LEU A 81 -7.02 2.45 10.58
C LEU A 81 -6.67 2.09 12.02
N VAL A 82 -7.15 2.88 12.98
CA VAL A 82 -6.88 2.67 14.41
C VAL A 82 -8.16 2.61 15.22
N LEU A 83 -8.13 1.75 16.23
CA LEU A 83 -9.08 1.74 17.33
C LEU A 83 -8.46 2.57 18.46
N SER A 84 -8.96 3.79 18.64
CA SER A 84 -8.52 4.70 19.71
C SER A 84 -9.43 4.58 20.93
N ARG A 85 -8.85 4.73 22.11
CA ARG A 85 -9.59 4.86 23.37
C ARG A 85 -9.93 6.32 23.63
N GLU A 86 -11.21 6.62 23.82
CA GLU A 86 -11.67 7.96 24.21
C GLU A 86 -12.24 7.95 25.63
N ASN A 87 -11.91 9.00 26.39
CA ASN A 87 -12.50 9.29 27.69
C ASN A 87 -13.49 10.44 27.49
N ARG A 88 -14.79 10.20 27.71
CA ARG A 88 -15.76 11.27 27.90
C ARG A 88 -16.03 11.45 29.39
N LEU A 89 -16.08 12.71 29.84
CA LEU A 89 -16.67 13.06 31.12
C LEU A 89 -18.16 12.67 31.07
N GLY A 90 -18.56 11.74 31.93
CA GLY A 90 -19.97 11.37 32.08
C GLY A 90 -20.79 12.56 32.56
N ALA A 91 -22.08 12.60 32.20
CA ALA A 91 -23.03 13.49 32.85
C ALA A 91 -22.97 13.26 34.37
N LYS A 92 -22.99 14.36 35.14
CA LYS A 92 -22.82 14.45 36.60
C LYS A 92 -23.03 13.11 37.36
N ASN A 93 -21.97 12.65 38.03
CA ASN A 93 -21.92 11.57 39.03
C ASN A 93 -21.95 10.10 38.56
N ILE A 94 -21.65 9.81 37.29
CA ILE A 94 -21.28 8.45 36.87
C ILE A 94 -19.86 8.52 36.29
N GLY A 95 -18.93 7.72 36.84
CA GLY A 95 -17.49 7.78 36.53
C GLY A 95 -17.14 7.72 35.03
N THR A 96 -15.88 7.99 34.70
CA THR A 96 -15.39 8.05 33.30
C THR A 96 -15.72 6.78 32.52
N ILE A 97 -16.64 6.88 31.55
CA ILE A 97 -16.95 5.78 30.66
C ILE A 97 -15.95 5.80 29.50
N LYS A 98 -15.30 4.66 29.29
CA LYS A 98 -14.29 4.45 28.25
C LYS A 98 -14.95 3.86 27.02
N TYR A 99 -14.87 4.55 25.89
CA TYR A 99 -15.38 4.08 24.61
C TYR A 99 -14.22 3.88 23.64
N PHE A 100 -14.39 2.99 22.68
CA PHE A 100 -13.42 2.79 21.60
C PHE A 100 -14.03 3.27 20.28
N THR A 101 -13.26 4.04 19.52
CA THR A 101 -13.68 4.58 18.22
C THR A 101 -12.71 4.13 17.14
N VAL A 102 -13.25 3.65 16.03
CA VAL A 102 -12.48 3.31 14.82
C VAL A 102 -12.35 4.57 13.97
N ARG A 103 -11.12 4.97 13.63
CA ARG A 103 -10.84 6.14 12.79
C ARG A 103 -9.52 6.01 12.05
N TRP A 104 -9.33 6.82 11.02
CA TRP A 104 -8.03 7.00 10.38
C TRP A 104 -7.17 7.96 11.19
N LYS A 105 -5.89 7.62 11.37
CA LYS A 105 -4.91 8.46 12.06
C LYS A 105 -3.59 8.38 11.32
N HIS A 106 -2.94 9.52 11.12
CA HIS A 106 -1.61 9.55 10.52
C HIS A 106 -0.60 8.84 11.41
N LEU A 107 0.41 8.23 10.80
CA LEU A 107 1.45 7.51 11.52
C LEU A 107 2.12 8.35 12.63
N ALA A 108 2.42 9.62 12.38
CA ALA A 108 2.98 10.54 13.38
C ALA A 108 2.09 10.71 14.61
N ASP A 109 0.78 10.59 14.44
CA ASP A 109 -0.18 10.80 15.51
C ASP A 109 -0.48 9.50 16.27
N ILE A 110 -0.07 8.32 15.78
CA ILE A 110 -0.31 7.03 16.45
C ILE A 110 0.46 6.96 17.77
N THR A 111 -0.28 6.73 18.86
CA THR A 111 0.27 6.64 20.22
C THR A 111 0.34 5.19 20.69
N ARG A 112 1.00 4.94 21.84
CA ARG A 112 1.05 3.60 22.47
C ARG A 112 -0.31 3.09 22.95
N ASP A 113 -1.31 3.94 23.02
CA ASP A 113 -2.67 3.58 23.43
C ASP A 113 -3.59 3.27 22.25
N ASP A 114 -3.16 3.57 21.03
CA ASP A 114 -3.88 3.22 19.81
C ASP A 114 -3.58 1.77 19.40
N PHE A 115 -4.59 1.12 18.82
CA PHE A 115 -4.47 -0.21 18.24
C PHE A 115 -4.64 -0.10 16.73
N VAL A 116 -3.63 -0.49 15.97
CA VAL A 116 -3.62 -0.45 14.51
C VAL A 116 -4.33 -1.69 13.96
N ALA A 117 -5.17 -1.49 12.95
CA ALA A 117 -5.92 -2.55 12.30
C ALA A 117 -5.01 -3.38 11.40
N TYR A 118 -5.16 -4.69 11.47
CA TYR A 118 -4.46 -5.65 10.62
C TYR A 118 -5.42 -6.73 10.13
N VAL A 119 -5.09 -7.35 9.00
CA VAL A 119 -5.86 -8.47 8.47
C VAL A 119 -5.47 -9.75 9.15
N GLN A 120 -6.47 -10.42 9.72
CA GLN A 120 -6.33 -11.76 10.28
C GLN A 120 -6.33 -12.81 9.16
N ARG A 121 -7.22 -12.68 8.18
CA ARG A 121 -7.36 -13.57 7.02
C ARG A 121 -7.99 -12.87 5.83
N LEU A 122 -7.84 -13.45 4.63
CA LEU A 122 -8.64 -13.07 3.47
C LEU A 122 -9.84 -14.01 3.28
N PRO A 123 -10.92 -13.57 2.60
CA PRO A 123 -11.99 -14.44 2.16
C PRO A 123 -11.47 -15.64 1.36
N ASP A 124 -12.13 -16.78 1.51
CA ASP A 124 -11.81 -17.98 0.74
C ASP A 124 -12.63 -18.01 -0.56
N GLU A 125 -12.17 -17.22 -1.53
CA GLU A 125 -12.80 -17.08 -2.86
C GLU A 125 -11.94 -17.74 -3.95
N GLY A 126 -10.90 -18.46 -3.56
CA GLY A 126 -9.93 -19.07 -4.46
C GLY A 126 -10.50 -20.26 -5.22
N LYS A 127 -9.93 -20.53 -6.39
CA LYS A 127 -10.27 -21.69 -7.24
C LYS A 127 -9.01 -22.49 -7.54
N PRO A 128 -9.11 -23.82 -7.71
CA PRO A 128 -7.99 -24.62 -8.18
C PRO A 128 -7.38 -24.01 -9.45
N TYR A 129 -6.06 -23.99 -9.53
CA TYR A 129 -5.35 -23.45 -10.68
C TYR A 129 -5.30 -24.50 -11.79
N LYS A 130 -5.74 -24.11 -12.99
CA LYS A 130 -5.66 -24.99 -14.16
C LYS A 130 -4.25 -25.01 -14.73
N ILE A 131 -3.67 -26.20 -14.81
CA ILE A 131 -2.28 -26.41 -15.25
C ILE A 131 -2.29 -26.63 -16.77
N ASN A 132 -2.03 -25.56 -17.52
CA ASN A 132 -1.93 -25.63 -18.98
C ASN A 132 -0.48 -25.92 -19.39
N TYR A 133 -0.09 -27.19 -19.31
CA TYR A 133 1.27 -27.61 -19.62
C TYR A 133 1.27 -28.79 -20.60
N SER A 134 1.94 -28.62 -21.74
CA SER A 134 2.30 -29.71 -22.65
C SER A 134 3.81 -29.80 -22.75
N TYR A 135 4.32 -31.03 -22.88
CA TYR A 135 5.74 -31.28 -23.07
C TYR A 135 5.99 -31.93 -24.43
N GLU A 136 6.67 -31.22 -25.31
CA GLU A 136 7.15 -31.75 -26.58
C GLU A 136 8.60 -32.23 -26.43
N PRO A 137 8.89 -33.53 -26.63
CA PRO A 137 10.25 -34.04 -26.62
C PRO A 137 11.08 -33.41 -27.74
N ARG A 138 12.29 -32.91 -27.44
CA ARG A 138 13.21 -32.39 -28.47
C ARG A 138 14.34 -33.38 -28.78
N GLY A 139 14.44 -33.80 -30.04
CA GLY A 139 15.58 -34.55 -30.61
C GLY A 139 15.64 -36.05 -30.26
N ARG A 140 16.78 -36.70 -30.56
CA ARG A 140 17.07 -38.13 -30.26
C ARG A 140 17.25 -38.45 -28.76
N ALA A 141 16.78 -37.59 -27.85
CA ALA A 141 16.79 -37.84 -26.41
C ALA A 141 15.68 -38.85 -26.06
N HIS A 142 15.87 -40.10 -26.51
CA HIS A 142 14.97 -41.24 -26.36
C HIS A 142 14.93 -41.84 -24.95
N TYR A 143 15.56 -41.20 -23.96
CA TYR A 143 15.59 -41.69 -22.60
C TYR A 143 14.45 -41.05 -21.82
N LEU A 144 13.34 -41.81 -21.72
CA LEU A 144 12.16 -41.59 -20.88
C LEU A 144 10.98 -40.95 -21.63
N LYS A 145 10.39 -41.71 -22.57
CA LYS A 145 8.95 -41.59 -22.90
C LYS A 145 8.15 -41.91 -21.64
N TYR A 146 7.93 -40.92 -20.79
CA TYR A 146 6.77 -40.91 -19.92
C TYR A 146 5.89 -39.78 -20.43
N GLU A 147 4.75 -40.13 -21.02
CA GLU A 147 3.67 -39.15 -21.18
C GLU A 147 3.39 -38.61 -19.79
N LEU A 148 3.61 -37.31 -19.61
CA LEU A 148 3.37 -36.69 -18.33
C LEU A 148 1.86 -36.75 -18.09
N VAL A 149 1.46 -37.30 -16.95
CA VAL A 149 0.05 -37.36 -16.56
C VAL A 149 -0.51 -35.95 -16.61
N ASP A 150 -1.59 -35.74 -17.37
CA ASP A 150 -2.32 -34.48 -17.34
C ASP A 150 -2.84 -34.28 -15.91
N LEU A 151 -2.26 -33.31 -15.21
CA LEU A 151 -2.63 -33.00 -13.84
C LEU A 151 -3.97 -32.27 -13.77
N GLY A 152 -4.46 -31.70 -14.88
CA GLY A 152 -5.69 -30.92 -14.96
C GLY A 152 -5.63 -29.67 -14.08
N GLU A 153 -6.15 -29.78 -12.86
CA GLU A 153 -6.18 -28.71 -11.87
C GLU A 153 -5.29 -29.04 -10.66
N THR A 154 -4.90 -28.00 -9.94
CA THR A 154 -4.14 -28.19 -8.71
C THR A 154 -4.94 -28.93 -7.64
N THR A 155 -4.24 -29.75 -6.86
CA THR A 155 -4.78 -30.51 -5.73
C THR A 155 -3.92 -30.28 -4.48
N GLU A 156 -4.45 -30.54 -3.29
CA GLU A 156 -3.69 -30.45 -2.03
C GLU A 156 -2.42 -31.30 -2.08
N LYS A 157 -2.49 -32.48 -2.71
CA LYS A 157 -1.35 -33.38 -2.86
C LYS A 157 -0.23 -32.76 -3.71
N LEU A 158 -0.60 -32.13 -4.82
CA LEU A 158 0.36 -31.40 -5.65
C LEU A 158 0.93 -30.21 -4.87
N LEU A 159 0.10 -29.41 -4.21
CA LEU A 159 0.58 -28.23 -3.47
C LEU A 159 1.50 -28.59 -2.31
N TRP A 160 1.22 -29.67 -1.59
CA TRP A 160 2.14 -30.20 -0.59
C TRP A 160 3.51 -30.54 -1.22
N LEU A 161 3.52 -31.19 -2.38
CA LEU A 161 4.77 -31.48 -3.09
C LEU A 161 5.52 -30.21 -3.53
N LEU A 162 4.79 -29.20 -4.04
CA LEU A 162 5.39 -27.92 -4.42
C LEU A 162 5.99 -27.18 -3.21
N GLY A 163 5.34 -27.29 -2.04
CA GLY A 163 5.87 -26.78 -0.78
C GLY A 163 7.15 -27.50 -0.35
N VAL A 164 7.19 -28.83 -0.43
CA VAL A 164 8.42 -29.61 -0.17
C VAL A 164 9.53 -29.22 -1.14
N TYR A 165 9.20 -28.97 -2.41
CA TYR A 165 10.16 -28.49 -3.39
C TYR A 165 10.71 -27.10 -3.04
N ILE A 166 9.89 -26.19 -2.52
CA ILE A 166 10.36 -24.88 -2.06
C ILE A 166 11.37 -25.01 -0.92
N GLY A 167 11.23 -25.97 -0.02
CA GLY A 167 12.22 -26.21 1.04
C GLY A 167 13.47 -26.90 0.51
N ASP A 168 13.33 -28.18 0.17
CA ASP A 168 14.43 -29.12 -0.08
C ASP A 168 14.62 -29.51 -1.56
N GLY A 169 13.80 -28.95 -2.45
CA GLY A 169 13.83 -29.25 -3.88
C GLY A 169 14.89 -28.48 -4.65
N CYS A 170 15.40 -29.13 -5.70
CA CYS A 170 16.29 -28.55 -6.68
C CYS A 170 16.04 -29.18 -8.05
N SER A 171 16.00 -28.35 -9.08
CA SER A 171 15.92 -28.79 -10.48
C SER A 171 17.30 -28.64 -11.13
N GLU A 172 17.78 -29.70 -11.77
CA GLU A 172 19.07 -29.69 -12.48
C GLU A 172 18.86 -29.39 -13.97
N ARG A 173 19.66 -28.48 -14.51
CA ARG A 173 19.68 -28.12 -15.93
C ARG A 173 20.89 -28.73 -16.64
N VAL A 174 20.71 -29.17 -17.88
CA VAL A 174 21.79 -29.54 -18.80
C VAL A 174 22.29 -28.31 -19.56
N SER A 175 21.37 -27.41 -19.91
CA SER A 175 21.63 -26.12 -20.54
C SER A 175 20.53 -25.13 -20.15
N ASP A 176 20.65 -23.86 -20.52
CA ASP A 176 19.69 -22.81 -20.14
C ASP A 176 18.23 -23.13 -20.46
N LYS A 177 17.99 -23.96 -21.49
CA LYS A 177 16.65 -24.30 -21.99
C LYS A 177 16.25 -25.74 -21.71
N VAL A 178 17.12 -26.57 -21.13
CA VAL A 178 16.87 -28.02 -20.98
C VAL A 178 17.06 -28.46 -19.54
N TRP A 179 15.96 -28.88 -18.93
CA TRP A 179 15.94 -29.49 -17.59
C TRP A 179 16.18 -30.99 -17.67
N ARG A 180 16.88 -31.54 -16.66
CA ARG A 180 17.28 -32.95 -16.61
C ARG A 180 16.45 -33.77 -15.65
N ARG A 181 16.37 -33.31 -14.40
CA ARG A 181 15.83 -34.09 -13.27
C ARG A 181 15.48 -33.18 -12.10
N LEU A 182 14.58 -33.68 -11.28
CA LEU A 182 14.19 -33.09 -10.00
C LEU A 182 14.92 -33.84 -8.88
N SER A 183 15.43 -33.15 -7.86
CA SER A 183 16.04 -33.78 -6.69
C SER A 183 15.56 -33.10 -5.41
N PHE A 184 15.35 -33.90 -4.37
CA PHE A 184 14.99 -33.44 -3.04
C PHE A 184 16.04 -33.90 -2.03
N ALA A 185 16.56 -32.98 -1.23
CA ALA A 185 17.58 -33.25 -0.21
C ALA A 185 16.98 -33.88 1.06
N VAL A 186 16.30 -35.02 0.91
CA VAL A 186 15.54 -35.70 1.97
C VAL A 186 16.19 -37.04 2.31
N PRO A 187 16.93 -37.18 3.42
CA PRO A 187 17.67 -38.41 3.77
C PRO A 187 16.79 -39.65 3.93
N PRO A 188 17.34 -40.89 3.79
CA PRO A 188 16.59 -42.13 3.92
C PRO A 188 15.77 -42.28 5.21
N GLN A 189 16.27 -41.73 6.31
CA GLN A 189 15.63 -41.81 7.64
C GLN A 189 14.66 -40.65 7.91
N ASP A 190 14.50 -39.72 6.97
CA ASP A 190 13.61 -38.59 7.14
C ASP A 190 12.15 -39.05 7.10
N ARG A 191 11.36 -38.54 8.05
CA ARG A 191 9.93 -38.85 8.21
C ARG A 191 9.11 -38.57 6.95
N ILE A 192 9.49 -37.59 6.14
CA ILE A 192 8.70 -37.19 4.96
C ILE A 192 9.01 -38.03 3.72
N ARG A 193 10.12 -38.79 3.72
CA ARG A 193 10.60 -39.49 2.53
C ARG A 193 9.61 -40.52 1.99
N GLY A 194 8.92 -41.23 2.88
CA GLY A 194 7.88 -42.19 2.50
C GLY A 194 6.69 -41.52 1.82
N LYS A 195 6.16 -40.44 2.42
CA LYS A 195 5.06 -39.62 1.85
C LYS A 195 5.49 -39.03 0.50
N LEU A 196 6.69 -38.44 0.42
CA LEU A 196 7.23 -37.86 -0.82
C LEU A 196 7.34 -38.89 -1.95
N THR A 197 7.88 -40.08 -1.66
CA THR A 197 8.01 -41.16 -2.65
C THR A 197 6.66 -41.61 -3.18
N LYS A 198 5.66 -41.75 -2.29
CA LYS A 198 4.29 -42.12 -2.66
C LYS A 198 3.63 -41.03 -3.52
N VAL A 199 3.73 -39.76 -3.11
CA VAL A 199 3.14 -38.63 -3.82
C VAL A 199 3.74 -38.46 -5.23
N LEU A 200 5.07 -38.56 -5.37
CA LEU A 200 5.73 -38.48 -6.68
C LEU A 200 5.26 -39.59 -7.63
N ARG A 201 5.08 -40.81 -7.12
CA ARG A 201 4.58 -41.94 -7.91
C ARG A 201 3.12 -41.74 -8.32
N GLU A 202 2.27 -41.31 -7.40
CA GLU A 202 0.84 -41.12 -7.66
C GLU A 202 0.57 -39.97 -8.63
N LEU A 203 1.32 -38.86 -8.53
CA LEU A 203 1.12 -37.69 -9.39
C LEU A 203 1.71 -37.88 -10.79
N PHE A 204 2.88 -38.52 -10.91
CA PHE A 204 3.61 -38.55 -12.18
C PHE A 204 3.80 -39.94 -12.77
N GLY A 205 3.44 -41.01 -12.06
CA GLY A 205 3.67 -42.38 -12.52
C GLY A 205 5.15 -42.79 -12.59
N VAL A 206 6.07 -41.94 -12.13
CA VAL A 206 7.52 -42.18 -12.21
C VAL A 206 8.10 -42.56 -10.85
N GLN A 207 8.89 -43.64 -10.83
CA GLN A 207 9.57 -44.09 -9.62
C GLN A 207 10.81 -43.21 -9.33
N PRO A 208 10.88 -42.51 -8.18
CA PRO A 208 12.08 -41.79 -7.80
C PRO A 208 13.20 -42.74 -7.38
N ARG A 209 14.45 -42.34 -7.65
CA ARG A 209 15.68 -43.07 -7.30
C ARG A 209 16.32 -42.47 -6.06
N SER A 210 16.84 -43.33 -5.19
CA SER A 210 17.64 -42.91 -4.04
C SER A 210 19.09 -42.69 -4.45
N HIS A 211 19.69 -41.56 -4.04
CA HIS A 211 21.12 -41.32 -4.20
C HIS A 211 21.68 -40.65 -2.93
N GLY A 212 22.22 -41.46 -2.02
CA GLY A 212 22.69 -40.99 -0.72
C GLY A 212 21.60 -40.28 0.08
N ILE A 213 21.84 -38.99 0.38
CA ILE A 213 20.88 -38.14 1.11
C ILE A 213 19.74 -37.61 0.25
N SER A 214 19.78 -37.83 -1.07
CA SER A 214 18.82 -37.24 -2.00
C SER A 214 17.84 -38.27 -2.55
N LEU A 215 16.62 -37.80 -2.85
CA LEU A 215 15.62 -38.52 -3.62
C LEU A 215 15.45 -37.81 -4.97
N THR A 216 15.75 -38.50 -6.06
CA THR A 216 15.85 -37.91 -7.40
C THR A 216 14.83 -38.51 -8.35
N LEU A 217 14.06 -37.66 -9.03
CA LEU A 217 13.17 -38.03 -10.11
C LEU A 217 13.85 -37.73 -11.47
N PRO A 218 14.33 -38.75 -12.19
CA PRO A 218 14.96 -38.54 -13.50
C PRO A 218 13.87 -38.33 -14.56
N SER A 219 13.27 -37.14 -14.60
CA SER A 219 12.28 -36.78 -15.61
C SER A 219 12.48 -35.33 -16.05
N THR A 220 12.78 -35.15 -17.34
CA THR A 220 12.94 -33.84 -17.98
C THR A 220 11.60 -33.10 -18.04
N ALA A 221 10.53 -33.82 -18.32
CA ALA A 221 9.18 -33.30 -18.43
C ALA A 221 8.68 -32.78 -17.06
N VAL A 222 8.87 -33.54 -15.97
CA VAL A 222 8.47 -33.08 -14.63
C VAL A 222 9.33 -31.91 -14.14
N ALA A 223 10.64 -31.93 -14.38
CA ALA A 223 11.49 -30.80 -14.03
C ALA A 223 11.11 -29.52 -14.81
N SER A 224 10.72 -29.67 -16.08
CA SER A 224 10.24 -28.57 -16.92
C SER A 224 8.87 -28.05 -16.48
N LEU A 225 7.97 -28.93 -16.00
CA LEU A 225 6.71 -28.53 -15.38
C LEU A 225 6.93 -27.65 -14.13
N PHE A 226 7.83 -28.03 -13.22
CA PHE A 226 8.10 -27.23 -12.01
C PHE A 226 8.61 -25.83 -12.36
N ALA A 227 9.45 -25.74 -13.40
CA ALA A 227 9.89 -24.46 -13.94
C ALA A 227 8.74 -23.66 -14.54
N HIS A 228 7.85 -24.29 -15.31
CA HIS A 228 6.66 -23.68 -15.89
C HIS A 228 5.70 -23.15 -14.81
N LEU A 229 5.55 -23.87 -13.70
CA LEU A 229 4.75 -23.45 -12.54
C LEU A 229 5.36 -22.27 -11.76
N GLY A 230 6.53 -21.77 -12.16
CA GLY A 230 7.20 -20.63 -11.54
C GLY A 230 8.11 -20.99 -10.37
N LEU A 231 8.38 -22.27 -10.13
CA LEU A 231 9.26 -22.76 -9.05
C LEU A 231 10.73 -22.83 -9.50
N GLY A 232 11.15 -21.87 -10.32
CA GLY A 232 12.52 -21.73 -10.78
C GLY A 232 13.41 -20.97 -9.80
N GLY A 233 14.66 -20.74 -10.21
CA GLY A 233 15.64 -19.94 -9.47
C GLY A 233 16.56 -20.78 -8.57
N ASN A 234 17.35 -20.07 -7.76
CA ASN A 234 18.26 -20.69 -6.79
C ASN A 234 17.78 -20.36 -5.36
N ALA A 235 18.47 -20.86 -4.34
CA ALA A 235 18.08 -20.69 -2.94
C ALA A 235 17.88 -19.21 -2.50
N ARG A 236 18.54 -18.25 -3.17
CA ARG A 236 18.41 -16.80 -2.89
C ARG A 236 17.30 -16.12 -3.68
N THR A 237 16.91 -16.66 -4.84
CA THR A 237 15.96 -16.03 -5.77
C THR A 237 14.62 -16.73 -5.85
N LYS A 238 14.47 -17.94 -5.28
CA LYS A 238 13.19 -18.65 -5.21
C LYS A 238 12.10 -17.79 -4.54
N ARG A 239 10.89 -17.82 -5.09
CA ARG A 239 9.70 -17.10 -4.63
C ARG A 239 8.47 -18.02 -4.66
N ILE A 240 7.43 -17.67 -3.92
CA ILE A 240 6.14 -18.34 -4.08
C ILE A 240 5.47 -17.77 -5.34
N PRO A 241 5.04 -18.62 -6.29
CA PRO A 241 4.31 -18.14 -7.47
C PRO A 241 3.02 -17.42 -7.06
N GLY A 242 2.71 -16.28 -7.71
CA GLY A 242 1.55 -15.45 -7.35
C GLY A 242 0.21 -16.20 -7.40
N TRP A 243 0.07 -17.16 -8.33
CA TRP A 243 -1.14 -17.98 -8.46
C TRP A 243 -1.43 -18.83 -7.21
N VAL A 244 -0.44 -19.14 -6.37
CA VAL A 244 -0.64 -19.90 -5.12
C VAL A 244 -1.52 -19.14 -4.12
N PHE A 245 -1.44 -17.81 -4.11
CA PHE A 245 -2.25 -16.97 -3.22
C PHE A 245 -3.73 -16.94 -3.60
N GLY A 246 -4.06 -17.24 -4.87
CA GLY A 246 -5.43 -17.31 -5.38
C GLY A 246 -6.08 -18.70 -5.27
N LEU A 247 -5.40 -19.66 -4.63
CA LEU A 247 -5.91 -21.02 -4.45
C LEU A 247 -6.93 -21.11 -3.29
N PRO A 248 -7.78 -22.15 -3.27
CA PRO A 248 -8.63 -22.46 -2.14
C PRO A 248 -7.80 -22.61 -0.86
N LEU A 249 -8.37 -22.28 0.29
CA LEU A 249 -7.70 -22.35 1.59
C LEU A 249 -7.02 -23.70 1.84
N SER A 250 -7.67 -24.82 1.49
CA SER A 250 -7.11 -26.16 1.68
C SER A 250 -5.78 -26.35 0.95
N GLN A 251 -5.69 -25.86 -0.29
CA GLN A 251 -4.50 -25.97 -1.12
C GLN A 251 -3.38 -25.03 -0.67
N ARG A 252 -3.72 -23.82 -0.21
CA ARG A 252 -2.74 -22.90 0.40
C ARG A 252 -2.14 -23.50 1.68
N LEU A 253 -2.98 -24.12 2.52
CA LEU A 253 -2.52 -24.82 3.73
C LEU A 253 -1.66 -26.04 3.39
N ALA A 254 -2.01 -26.81 2.35
CA ALA A 254 -1.19 -27.93 1.89
C ALA A 254 0.19 -27.49 1.42
N PHE A 255 0.27 -26.36 0.72
CA PHE A 255 1.56 -25.77 0.33
C PHE A 255 2.41 -25.36 1.55
N ILE A 256 1.79 -24.74 2.56
CA ILE A 256 2.46 -24.39 3.81
C ILE A 256 2.88 -25.65 4.57
N GLU A 257 2.05 -26.70 4.60
CA GLU A 257 2.39 -28.01 5.19
C GLU A 257 3.66 -28.56 4.54
N GLY A 258 3.73 -28.59 3.20
CA GLY A 258 4.90 -29.06 2.48
C GLY A 258 6.18 -28.28 2.79
N CYS A 259 6.08 -26.95 2.92
CA CYS A 259 7.21 -26.12 3.33
C CYS A 259 7.69 -26.46 4.75
N LEU A 260 6.76 -26.66 5.69
CA LEU A 260 7.09 -27.02 7.08
C LEU A 260 7.58 -28.46 7.23
N ASP A 261 7.16 -29.35 6.35
CA ASP A 261 7.56 -30.75 6.35
C ASP A 261 9.01 -30.94 5.85
N SER A 262 9.48 -30.05 4.97
CA SER A 262 10.84 -30.03 4.42
C SER A 262 11.83 -29.32 5.37
N ASP A 263 11.94 -27.99 5.28
CA ASP A 263 12.93 -27.19 6.04
C ASP A 263 12.32 -26.56 7.31
N GLY A 264 11.28 -27.22 7.86
CA GLY A 264 10.53 -26.73 9.01
C GLY A 264 10.94 -27.37 10.34
N HIS A 265 10.99 -26.55 11.38
CA HIS A 265 11.30 -26.97 12.75
C HIS A 265 10.21 -26.57 13.73
N VAL A 266 9.66 -27.56 14.45
CA VAL A 266 8.74 -27.34 15.57
C VAL A 266 9.57 -27.23 16.85
N HIS A 267 9.59 -26.04 17.46
CA HIS A 267 10.34 -25.85 18.70
C HIS A 267 9.70 -26.63 19.86
N LYS A 268 10.55 -27.23 20.71
CA LYS A 268 10.12 -27.97 21.90
C LYS A 268 9.65 -27.04 23.02
N THR A 269 10.33 -25.91 23.19
CA THR A 269 10.15 -24.98 24.32
C THR A 269 9.28 -23.78 23.97
N SER A 270 9.40 -23.22 22.76
CA SER A 270 8.53 -22.13 22.32
C SER A 270 7.29 -22.68 21.61
N HIS A 271 6.14 -22.02 21.75
CA HIS A 271 4.90 -22.30 21.01
C HIS A 271 4.97 -21.88 19.53
N GLN A 272 6.11 -22.08 18.86
CA GLN A 272 6.39 -21.63 17.50
C GLN A 272 6.92 -22.76 16.64
N MET A 273 6.58 -22.70 15.35
CA MET A 273 7.17 -23.48 14.29
C MET A 273 7.87 -22.52 13.34
N THR A 274 8.97 -22.95 12.76
CA THR A 274 9.80 -22.10 11.92
C THR A 274 10.14 -22.77 10.60
N PHE A 275 10.33 -21.96 9.56
CA PHE A 275 10.92 -22.36 8.28
C PHE A 275 12.11 -21.45 8.03
N THR A 276 13.27 -22.02 7.72
CA THR A 276 14.50 -21.24 7.51
C THR A 276 14.77 -21.08 6.01
N SER A 277 15.23 -19.91 5.59
CA SER A 277 15.62 -19.64 4.21
C SER A 277 16.76 -18.64 4.15
N VAL A 278 17.59 -18.72 3.10
CA VAL A 278 18.58 -17.67 2.79
C VAL A 278 17.99 -16.52 1.97
N SER A 279 16.73 -16.66 1.53
CA SER A 279 15.95 -15.62 0.83
C SER A 279 14.95 -14.97 1.79
N TYR A 280 15.15 -13.69 2.07
CA TYR A 280 14.18 -12.87 2.83
C TYR A 280 12.83 -12.79 2.09
N GLN A 281 12.87 -12.65 0.77
CA GLN A 281 11.66 -12.52 -0.04
C GLN A 281 10.78 -13.77 0.05
N LEU A 282 11.38 -14.97 0.05
CA LEU A 282 10.63 -16.21 0.26
C LEU A 282 10.01 -16.28 1.65
N ALA A 283 10.76 -15.90 2.69
CA ALA A 283 10.24 -15.88 4.06
C ALA A 283 9.07 -14.89 4.21
N ARG A 284 9.14 -13.75 3.50
CA ARG A 284 8.07 -12.75 3.44
C ARG A 284 6.84 -13.25 2.66
N ASP A 285 7.02 -13.93 1.53
CA ASP A 285 5.92 -14.56 0.80
C ASP A 285 5.20 -15.61 1.66
N LEU A 286 5.95 -16.47 2.36
CA LEU A 286 5.37 -17.46 3.28
C LEU A 286 4.60 -16.81 4.42
N GLN A 287 5.12 -15.71 4.97
CA GLN A 287 4.43 -14.96 6.01
C GLN A 287 3.09 -14.40 5.52
N LEU A 288 3.07 -13.78 4.34
CA LEU A 288 1.86 -13.21 3.76
C LEU A 288 0.88 -14.30 3.31
N LEU A 289 1.37 -15.43 2.80
CA LEU A 289 0.51 -16.58 2.47
C LEU A 289 -0.15 -17.13 3.74
N ALA A 290 0.60 -17.28 4.83
CA ALA A 290 0.07 -17.72 6.12
C ALA A 290 -0.96 -16.74 6.70
N ILE A 291 -0.71 -15.42 6.60
CA ILE A 291 -1.68 -14.39 6.98
C ILE A 291 -2.95 -14.50 6.14
N SER A 292 -2.84 -14.71 4.82
CA SER A 292 -4.01 -14.86 3.95
C SER A 292 -4.89 -16.07 4.33
N CYS A 293 -4.31 -17.06 5.02
CA CYS A 293 -4.98 -18.28 5.49
C CYS A 293 -5.56 -18.16 6.90
N GLY A 294 -5.34 -17.05 7.63
CA GLY A 294 -5.79 -16.93 9.02
C GLY A 294 -4.81 -17.43 10.06
N LEU A 295 -3.55 -17.69 9.70
CA LEU A 295 -2.57 -18.27 10.62
C LEU A 295 -1.83 -17.17 11.40
N LYS A 296 -1.52 -17.44 12.66
CA LYS A 296 -0.81 -16.49 13.52
C LYS A 296 0.69 -16.52 13.23
N THR A 297 1.18 -15.46 12.60
CA THR A 297 2.60 -15.28 12.27
C THR A 297 3.31 -14.36 13.25
N TYR A 298 4.65 -14.40 13.25
CA TYR A 298 5.50 -13.51 14.03
C TYR A 298 6.48 -12.77 13.12
N LYS A 299 7.21 -11.81 13.70
CA LYS A 299 8.31 -11.12 13.00
C LYS A 299 9.30 -12.14 12.44
N ILE A 300 9.65 -11.98 11.15
CA ILE A 300 10.72 -12.75 10.52
C ILE A 300 12.02 -12.48 11.28
N ARG A 301 12.67 -13.55 11.77
CA ARG A 301 13.95 -13.44 12.46
C ARG A 301 15.08 -13.45 11.43
N HIS A 302 16.11 -12.66 11.69
CA HIS A 302 17.32 -12.62 10.87
C HIS A 302 18.53 -12.94 11.75
N TYR A 303 19.37 -13.85 11.29
CA TYR A 303 20.60 -14.22 11.98
C TYR A 303 21.67 -14.61 10.96
N LYS A 304 22.93 -14.50 11.37
CA LYS A 304 24.10 -14.84 10.54
C LYS A 304 24.76 -16.11 11.05
N ILE A 305 24.94 -17.10 10.17
CA ILE A 305 25.72 -18.30 10.47
C ILE A 305 27.14 -18.11 9.93
N LYS A 306 28.12 -18.45 10.76
CA LYS A 306 29.54 -18.49 10.40
C LYS A 306 29.90 -19.89 9.90
N ARG A 307 30.40 -20.01 8.67
CA ARG A 307 30.98 -21.27 8.16
C ARG A 307 32.48 -21.12 7.90
N LYS A 308 33.25 -22.14 8.30
CA LYS A 308 34.66 -22.31 7.91
C LYS A 308 34.68 -22.99 6.55
N LEU A 309 35.41 -22.42 5.58
CA LEU A 309 35.65 -23.10 4.32
C LEU A 309 36.63 -24.28 4.50
N PRO A 310 36.55 -25.32 3.65
CA PRO A 310 37.57 -26.36 3.60
C PRO A 310 38.96 -25.72 3.45
N LEU A 311 39.98 -26.28 4.10
CA LEU A 311 41.36 -25.77 4.18
C LEU A 311 41.58 -24.54 5.08
N GLY A 312 40.57 -24.10 5.86
CA GLY A 312 40.77 -23.23 7.02
C GLY A 312 41.17 -21.77 6.75
N LYS A 313 41.29 -21.36 5.48
CA LYS A 313 41.84 -20.04 5.11
C LYS A 313 40.87 -18.86 5.27
N GLU A 314 39.56 -19.07 5.22
CA GLU A 314 38.57 -17.98 5.33
C GLU A 314 37.27 -18.35 6.07
N LYS A 315 36.71 -17.35 6.76
CA LYS A 315 35.40 -17.40 7.43
C LYS A 315 34.40 -16.63 6.58
N LYS A 316 33.32 -17.28 6.11
CA LYS A 316 32.20 -16.61 5.43
C LYS A 316 30.96 -16.59 6.34
N PHE A 317 30.28 -15.45 6.36
CA PHE A 317 29.00 -15.27 7.03
C PHE A 317 27.87 -15.41 6.02
N TYR A 318 26.82 -16.13 6.39
CA TYR A 318 25.65 -16.34 5.57
C TYR A 318 24.42 -15.82 6.33
N ASP A 319 23.63 -15.00 5.66
CA ASP A 319 22.36 -14.50 6.18
C ASP A 319 21.28 -15.59 6.09
N HIS A 320 20.54 -15.77 7.19
CA HIS A 320 19.41 -16.67 7.29
C HIS A 320 18.20 -15.93 7.86
N TYR A 321 17.04 -16.20 7.28
CA TYR A 321 15.75 -15.65 7.63
C TYR A 321 14.81 -16.78 8.09
N GLN A 322 14.15 -16.57 9.21
CA GLN A 322 13.22 -17.53 9.80
C GLN A 322 11.80 -16.97 9.76
N PHE A 323 10.97 -17.59 8.92
CA PHE A 323 9.52 -17.44 8.98
C PHE A 323 9.03 -18.20 10.22
N CYS A 324 8.19 -17.55 11.04
CA CYS A 324 7.72 -18.09 12.32
C CYS A 324 6.18 -18.07 12.37
N ILE A 325 5.57 -19.19 12.75
CA ILE A 325 4.13 -19.40 12.89
C ILE A 325 3.80 -20.04 14.24
N SER A 326 2.59 -19.82 14.76
CA SER A 326 2.13 -20.41 16.01
C SER A 326 1.99 -21.93 15.91
N LYS A 327 2.49 -22.65 16.92
CA LYS A 327 2.33 -24.11 17.02
C LYS A 327 0.87 -24.54 17.18
N HIS A 328 0.01 -23.66 17.69
CA HIS A 328 -1.43 -23.94 17.81
C HIS A 328 -2.12 -24.11 16.45
N ASP A 329 -1.53 -23.57 15.38
CA ASP A 329 -2.10 -23.65 14.03
C ASP A 329 -1.72 -24.96 13.30
N LEU A 330 -0.89 -25.82 13.92
CA LEU A 330 -0.40 -27.05 13.28
C LEU A 330 -1.52 -28.01 12.89
N GLU A 331 -2.53 -28.15 13.73
CA GLU A 331 -3.68 -29.01 13.44
C GLU A 331 -4.50 -28.47 12.27
N SER A 332 -4.69 -27.16 12.20
CA SER A 332 -5.38 -26.51 11.07
C SER A 332 -4.63 -26.68 9.76
N ILE A 333 -3.30 -26.59 9.80
CA ILE A 333 -2.44 -26.85 8.63
C ILE A 333 -2.59 -28.31 8.18
N ARG A 334 -2.44 -29.28 9.09
CA ARG A 334 -2.48 -30.72 8.77
C ARG A 334 -3.85 -31.22 8.33
N SER A 335 -4.91 -30.63 8.85
CA SER A 335 -6.29 -30.93 8.45
C SER A 335 -6.72 -30.16 7.19
N HIS A 336 -5.88 -29.24 6.69
CA HIS A 336 -6.20 -28.30 5.61
C HIS A 336 -7.49 -27.49 5.88
N ARG A 337 -7.78 -27.22 7.15
CA ARG A 337 -9.01 -26.53 7.60
C ARG A 337 -8.70 -25.62 8.78
N VAL A 338 -9.15 -24.38 8.71
CA VAL A 338 -9.08 -23.44 9.83
C VAL A 338 -10.46 -23.30 10.46
N VAL A 339 -10.53 -23.50 11.77
CA VAL A 339 -11.75 -23.26 12.55
C VAL A 339 -11.64 -21.88 13.19
N TYR A 340 -12.46 -20.95 12.74
CA TYR A 340 -12.50 -19.59 13.26
C TYR A 340 -13.44 -19.54 14.47
N ARG A 341 -13.06 -18.81 15.54
CA ARG A 341 -13.96 -18.60 16.69
C ARG A 341 -15.23 -17.85 16.30
N HIS A 342 -15.11 -16.88 15.38
CA HIS A 342 -16.21 -16.11 14.84
C HIS A 342 -16.11 -16.01 13.31
N ALA A 343 -17.23 -16.28 12.62
CA ALA A 343 -17.29 -16.26 11.15
C ALA A 343 -16.92 -14.88 10.52
N ARG A 344 -16.97 -13.80 11.31
CA ARG A 344 -16.77 -12.40 10.87
C ARG A 344 -15.44 -11.78 11.29
N GLU A 345 -14.54 -12.51 11.96
CA GLU A 345 -13.23 -11.97 12.35
C GLU A 345 -12.24 -11.99 11.17
N PHE A 346 -12.28 -10.93 10.35
CA PHE A 346 -11.29 -10.70 9.30
C PHE A 346 -10.26 -9.63 9.67
N VAL A 347 -10.65 -8.68 10.52
CA VAL A 347 -9.80 -7.58 10.98
C VAL A 347 -9.52 -7.77 12.47
N GLY A 348 -8.27 -7.56 12.87
CA GLY A 348 -7.85 -7.49 14.26
C GLY A 348 -7.25 -6.12 14.55
N PHE A 349 -7.14 -5.77 15.82
CA PHE A 349 -6.52 -4.52 16.26
C PHE A 349 -5.43 -4.83 17.28
N ALA A 350 -4.23 -4.33 17.05
CA ALA A 350 -3.09 -4.57 17.93
C ALA A 350 -2.22 -3.32 18.08
N LYS A 351 -1.54 -3.22 19.22
CA LYS A 351 -0.61 -2.12 19.45
C LYS A 351 0.60 -2.24 18.53
N PRO A 352 1.10 -1.13 17.96
CA PRO A 352 2.36 -1.15 17.23
C PRO A 352 3.50 -1.51 18.18
N SER A 353 4.27 -2.53 17.84
CA SER A 353 5.44 -2.97 18.62
C SER A 353 6.65 -2.09 18.39
N SER A 354 6.73 -1.43 17.22
CA SER A 354 7.69 -0.36 16.98
C SER A 354 7.25 0.57 15.85
N VAL A 355 7.64 1.84 15.97
CA VAL A 355 7.63 2.85 14.90
C VAL A 355 9.01 3.50 14.91
N ARG A 356 9.74 3.47 13.78
CA ARG A 356 11.12 4.00 13.72
C ARG A 356 11.38 4.65 12.38
N PHE A 357 12.07 5.78 12.38
CA PHE A 357 12.62 6.36 11.16
C PHE A 357 13.65 5.41 10.54
N VAL A 358 13.57 5.21 9.22
CA VAL A 358 14.46 4.29 8.48
C VAL A 358 15.34 5.03 7.49
N GLY A 359 14.83 6.12 6.89
CA GLY A 359 15.57 6.87 5.88
C GLY A 359 14.64 7.67 4.97
N VAL A 360 15.18 8.02 3.80
CA VAL A 360 14.43 8.62 2.70
C VAL A 360 14.40 7.65 1.52
N GLU A 361 13.23 7.40 0.96
CA GLU A 361 13.03 6.44 -0.13
C GLU A 361 11.98 6.99 -1.11
N ASP A 362 11.99 6.48 -2.34
CA ASP A 362 10.89 6.66 -3.29
C ASP A 362 9.61 6.04 -2.71
N VAL A 363 8.55 6.84 -2.70
CA VAL A 363 7.25 6.44 -2.16
C VAL A 363 6.13 6.59 -3.19
N TYR A 364 5.09 5.81 -3.00
CA TYR A 364 3.99 5.62 -3.93
C TYR A 364 2.65 5.65 -3.20
N ASP A 365 1.60 5.98 -3.92
CA ASP A 365 0.22 5.82 -3.46
C ASP A 365 -0.65 5.28 -4.61
N ILE A 366 -1.76 4.61 -4.27
CA ILE A 366 -2.71 4.04 -5.25
C ILE A 366 -4.13 4.50 -4.99
N GLU A 367 -4.93 4.76 -6.02
CA GLU A 367 -6.32 5.18 -5.84
C GLU A 367 -7.21 3.98 -5.96
N VAL A 368 -8.03 3.79 -4.95
CA VAL A 368 -8.94 2.66 -4.88
C VAL A 368 -10.37 3.17 -4.93
N GLU A 369 -11.13 2.68 -5.90
CA GLU A 369 -12.53 3.06 -6.10
C GLU A 369 -13.44 2.42 -5.04
N GLY A 370 -14.39 3.21 -4.51
CA GLY A 370 -15.42 2.76 -3.58
C GLY A 370 -14.94 2.58 -2.14
N GLY A 371 -13.91 1.75 -1.93
CA GLY A 371 -13.42 1.40 -0.59
C GLY A 371 -12.55 2.47 0.07
N HIS A 372 -11.83 3.26 -0.74
CA HIS A 372 -10.86 4.26 -0.28
C HIS A 372 -9.75 3.71 0.63
N ASN A 373 -9.52 2.42 0.61
CA ASN A 373 -8.54 1.75 1.44
C ASN A 373 -8.10 0.44 0.79
N PHE A 374 -6.92 -0.05 1.20
CA PHE A 374 -6.35 -1.28 0.70
C PHE A 374 -5.51 -1.98 1.77
N ILE A 375 -5.16 -3.24 1.51
CA ILE A 375 -4.33 -4.05 2.39
C ILE A 375 -2.92 -4.11 1.83
N ALA A 376 -1.97 -3.54 2.57
CA ALA A 376 -0.56 -3.56 2.26
C ALA A 376 0.22 -4.30 3.36
N ASN A 377 1.01 -5.31 2.98
CA ASN A 377 1.76 -6.18 3.91
C ASN A 377 0.89 -6.78 5.05
N GLY A 378 -0.42 -6.93 4.83
CA GLY A 378 -1.38 -7.41 5.83
C GLY A 378 -1.91 -6.35 6.80
N LEU A 379 -1.64 -5.07 6.58
CA LEU A 379 -2.15 -3.93 7.35
C LEU A 379 -3.16 -3.14 6.53
N LEU A 380 -4.13 -2.51 7.22
CA LEU A 380 -5.14 -1.65 6.57
C LEU A 380 -4.66 -0.22 6.51
N VAL A 381 -4.61 0.29 5.28
CA VAL A 381 -4.11 1.62 4.93
C VAL A 381 -5.11 2.32 4.02
N HIS A 382 -5.17 3.64 4.10
CA HIS A 382 -6.10 4.44 3.29
C HIS A 382 -5.37 5.00 2.07
N ASN A 383 -6.08 5.15 0.94
CA ASN A 383 -5.52 5.83 -0.21
C ASN A 383 -5.77 7.33 -0.14
N SER A 384 -4.99 8.13 -0.84
CA SER A 384 -5.24 9.56 -0.82
C SER A 384 -6.12 9.98 -2.02
N LYS A 385 -7.05 10.93 -1.82
CA LYS A 385 -8.05 11.33 -2.85
C LYS A 385 -8.28 12.83 -2.99
N LEU A 386 -8.39 13.57 -1.89
CA LEU A 386 -8.86 14.95 -1.90
C LEU A 386 -8.13 15.80 -0.87
N THR A 387 -7.37 16.79 -1.32
CA THR A 387 -6.73 17.76 -0.43
C THR A 387 -7.73 18.86 -0.10
N MET A 388 -8.21 18.86 1.15
CA MET A 388 -9.14 19.87 1.66
C MET A 388 -8.46 20.83 2.62
N LYS A 389 -8.64 22.14 2.42
CA LYS A 389 -8.12 23.18 3.32
C LYS A 389 -9.21 24.20 3.66
N TYR A 390 -9.66 24.24 4.91
CA TYR A 390 -10.67 25.20 5.40
C TYR A 390 -10.26 25.91 6.70
N PRO A 391 -9.21 26.75 6.69
CA PRO A 391 -8.88 27.62 7.82
C PRO A 391 -10.11 28.39 8.31
N SER A 392 -10.25 28.50 9.63
CA SER A 392 -11.37 29.19 10.26
C SER A 392 -10.88 30.05 11.42
N PHE A 393 -11.49 31.23 11.57
CA PHE A 393 -11.26 32.09 12.72
C PHE A 393 -12.57 32.62 13.28
N ILE A 394 -12.57 32.83 14.61
CA ILE A 394 -13.73 33.29 15.39
C ILE A 394 -13.38 34.63 16.02
N LEU A 395 -14.12 35.67 15.65
CA LEU A 395 -13.99 37.04 16.14
C LEU A 395 -14.99 37.24 17.30
N ALA A 396 -14.58 36.77 18.49
CA ALA A 396 -15.41 36.79 19.70
C ALA A 396 -15.25 38.04 20.59
N GLY A 397 -14.22 38.85 20.34
CA GLY A 397 -13.98 40.10 21.06
C GLY A 397 -14.48 41.33 20.28
N LYS A 398 -14.96 42.35 20.98
CA LYS A 398 -15.31 43.65 20.36
C LYS A 398 -14.08 44.21 19.63
N GLY A 399 -14.23 44.58 18.36
CA GLY A 399 -13.11 45.12 17.57
C GLY A 399 -12.12 44.08 17.03
N ALA A 400 -12.35 42.78 17.22
CA ALA A 400 -11.42 41.73 16.79
C ALA A 400 -11.25 41.71 15.25
N ARG A 401 -10.04 41.36 14.81
CA ARG A 401 -9.65 41.29 13.40
C ARG A 401 -9.09 39.92 13.04
N GLY A 402 -9.40 39.43 11.85
CA GLY A 402 -8.89 38.18 11.33
C GLY A 402 -8.62 38.24 9.83
N GLU A 403 -7.53 37.61 9.39
CA GLU A 403 -7.16 37.52 7.97
C GLU A 403 -6.82 36.07 7.62
N THR A 404 -7.31 35.61 6.46
CA THR A 404 -6.87 34.36 5.84
C THR A 404 -6.31 34.66 4.47
N LEU A 405 -5.09 34.18 4.24
CA LEU A 405 -4.44 34.09 2.93
C LEU A 405 -4.45 32.62 2.50
N SER A 406 -5.01 32.33 1.32
CA SER A 406 -5.00 30.99 0.75
C SER A 406 -4.55 31.01 -0.69
N MET A 407 -3.73 30.02 -1.06
CA MET A 407 -3.40 29.70 -2.43
C MET A 407 -3.66 28.21 -2.69
N ALA A 408 -4.10 27.89 -3.90
CA ALA A 408 -4.23 26.54 -4.41
C ALA A 408 -3.63 26.47 -5.81
N LEU A 409 -2.91 25.40 -6.12
CA LEU A 409 -2.44 25.10 -7.47
C LEU A 409 -2.86 23.67 -7.79
N ALA A 410 -3.54 23.49 -8.92
CA ALA A 410 -3.99 22.19 -9.40
C ALA A 410 -3.41 21.93 -10.79
N GLY A 411 -2.55 20.92 -10.90
CA GLY A 411 -2.04 20.39 -12.16
C GLY A 411 -2.83 19.17 -12.67
N ALA A 412 -2.21 18.37 -13.55
CA ALA A 412 -2.83 17.23 -14.18
C ALA A 412 -3.46 16.24 -13.18
N GLY A 413 -4.75 15.96 -13.38
CA GLY A 413 -5.56 15.08 -12.52
C GLY A 413 -6.02 15.70 -11.19
N GLN A 414 -5.46 16.84 -10.78
CA GLN A 414 -5.62 17.39 -9.43
C GLN A 414 -6.95 18.13 -9.22
N HIS A 415 -7.49 18.14 -7.99
CA HIS A 415 -8.71 18.85 -7.56
C HIS A 415 -8.59 19.54 -6.18
N GLN A 416 -7.87 20.65 -6.06
CA GLN A 416 -7.69 21.29 -4.75
C GLN A 416 -9.01 21.91 -4.23
N ASP A 417 -9.61 21.36 -3.17
CA ASP A 417 -10.83 21.92 -2.54
C ASP A 417 -10.46 22.76 -1.31
N THR A 418 -10.31 24.05 -1.53
CA THR A 418 -9.88 25.01 -0.52
C THR A 418 -11.04 25.86 -0.04
N GLY A 419 -10.82 26.66 0.99
CA GLY A 419 -11.84 27.56 1.49
C GLY A 419 -11.39 28.27 2.75
N SER A 420 -12.30 29.03 3.34
CA SER A 420 -12.04 29.76 4.58
C SER A 420 -13.36 30.09 5.28
N LYS A 421 -13.33 30.15 6.61
CA LYS A 421 -14.50 30.49 7.41
C LYS A 421 -14.23 31.63 8.38
N ALA A 422 -15.06 32.67 8.34
CA ALA A 422 -15.03 33.77 9.31
C ALA A 422 -16.32 33.79 10.14
N HIS A 423 -16.18 33.78 11.47
CA HIS A 423 -17.31 33.89 12.39
C HIS A 423 -17.21 35.19 13.20
N HIS A 424 -18.08 36.15 12.92
CA HIS A 424 -18.21 37.40 13.66
C HIS A 424 -19.23 37.23 14.79
N LEU A 425 -18.75 37.15 16.04
CA LEU A 425 -19.59 36.93 17.23
C LEU A 425 -19.72 38.18 18.12
N ALA A 426 -18.97 39.24 17.83
CA ALA A 426 -18.94 40.49 18.60
C ALA A 426 -19.04 41.75 17.70
N PRO A 427 -19.46 42.90 18.25
CA PRO A 427 -19.56 44.15 17.51
C PRO A 427 -18.22 44.68 16.98
N TYR A 428 -18.28 45.44 15.89
CA TYR A 428 -17.17 46.16 15.26
C TYR A 428 -16.00 45.27 14.83
N THR A 429 -16.27 44.01 14.47
CA THR A 429 -15.23 43.07 14.05
C THR A 429 -14.90 43.21 12.57
N THR A 430 -13.68 42.89 12.16
CA THR A 430 -13.23 43.00 10.76
C THR A 430 -12.60 41.70 10.27
N SER A 431 -13.00 41.22 9.09
CA SER A 431 -12.38 40.06 8.47
C SER A 431 -11.94 40.34 7.03
N THR A 432 -10.86 39.68 6.62
CA THR A 432 -10.38 39.68 5.24
C THR A 432 -10.01 38.26 4.83
N ILE A 433 -10.62 37.76 3.77
CA ILE A 433 -10.30 36.46 3.19
C ILE A 433 -9.84 36.70 1.76
N MET A 434 -8.60 36.34 1.45
CA MET A 434 -8.09 36.31 0.09
C MET A 434 -7.71 34.89 -0.27
N ALA A 435 -8.33 34.37 -1.32
CA ALA A 435 -8.04 33.08 -1.91
C ALA A 435 -7.64 33.27 -3.37
N LYS A 436 -6.48 32.74 -3.74
CA LYS A 436 -6.06 32.62 -5.14
C LYS A 436 -5.97 31.16 -5.53
N SER A 437 -6.36 30.83 -6.76
CA SER A 437 -6.20 29.49 -7.29
C SER A 437 -5.65 29.52 -8.71
N ILE A 438 -4.84 28.53 -9.06
CA ILE A 438 -4.32 28.33 -10.41
C ILE A 438 -4.66 26.90 -10.82
N SER A 439 -5.25 26.74 -12.01
CA SER A 439 -5.56 25.43 -12.59
C SER A 439 -4.83 25.28 -13.92
N LYS A 440 -4.12 24.16 -14.08
CA LYS A 440 -3.39 23.80 -15.30
C LYS A 440 -3.49 22.32 -15.63
N ASP A 441 -3.16 21.95 -16.87
CA ASP A 441 -3.10 20.57 -17.37
C ASP A 441 -4.38 19.75 -17.09
N GLY A 442 -5.57 20.36 -17.21
CA GLY A 442 -6.85 19.73 -16.84
C GLY A 442 -7.17 19.71 -15.34
N GLY A 443 -6.35 20.38 -14.53
CA GLY A 443 -6.52 20.51 -13.09
C GLY A 443 -7.77 21.29 -12.68
N ARG A 444 -8.28 20.97 -11.49
CA ARG A 444 -9.46 21.58 -10.90
C ARG A 444 -9.13 22.27 -9.59
N THR A 445 -9.65 23.47 -9.40
CA THR A 445 -9.66 24.11 -8.08
C THR A 445 -11.08 24.34 -7.61
N SER A 446 -11.29 24.29 -6.30
CA SER A 446 -12.54 24.71 -5.69
C SER A 446 -12.26 25.63 -4.51
N TYR A 447 -13.13 26.62 -4.33
CA TYR A 447 -13.15 27.48 -3.16
C TYR A 447 -14.49 27.41 -2.45
N ARG A 448 -14.49 27.15 -1.14
CA ARG A 448 -15.68 27.17 -0.27
C ARG A 448 -15.53 28.22 0.81
N GLY A 449 -16.21 29.33 0.64
CA GLY A 449 -16.22 30.43 1.62
C GLY A 449 -17.41 30.32 2.57
N MET A 450 -17.19 30.55 3.87
CA MET A 450 -18.29 30.75 4.81
C MET A 450 -18.08 31.98 5.69
N VAL A 451 -18.92 33.00 5.56
CA VAL A 451 -18.94 34.14 6.49
C VAL A 451 -20.22 34.07 7.31
N THR A 452 -20.08 34.07 8.63
CA THR A 452 -21.21 34.12 9.57
C THR A 452 -21.12 35.36 10.43
N VAL A 453 -22.19 36.14 10.50
CA VAL A 453 -22.30 37.31 11.38
C VAL A 453 -23.48 37.12 12.33
N ALA A 454 -23.19 37.08 13.63
CA ALA A 454 -24.18 36.86 14.68
C ALA A 454 -25.06 38.10 14.91
N PRO A 455 -26.29 37.96 15.47
CA PRO A 455 -27.22 39.08 15.65
C PRO A 455 -26.66 40.26 16.45
N GLN A 456 -25.77 39.99 17.41
CA GLN A 456 -25.14 41.00 18.25
C GLN A 456 -23.94 41.71 17.58
N ALA A 457 -23.47 41.26 16.41
CA ALA A 457 -22.21 41.71 15.82
C ALA A 457 -22.36 42.98 14.95
N LYS A 458 -23.01 44.02 15.51
CA LYS A 458 -23.25 45.30 14.84
C LYS A 458 -21.96 46.02 14.44
N GLY A 459 -21.97 46.72 13.31
CA GLY A 459 -20.85 47.47 12.76
C GLY A 459 -19.71 46.60 12.23
N SER A 460 -19.95 45.29 11.99
CA SER A 460 -18.91 44.38 11.50
C SER A 460 -18.67 44.51 10.00
N LYS A 461 -17.44 44.24 9.57
CA LYS A 461 -17.00 44.34 8.17
C LYS A 461 -16.33 43.04 7.72
N SER A 462 -16.65 42.57 6.52
CA SER A 462 -16.02 41.38 5.93
C SER A 462 -15.71 41.63 4.46
N LYS A 463 -14.46 41.39 4.06
CA LYS A 463 -14.04 41.40 2.65
C LYS A 463 -13.57 40.02 2.22
N VAL A 464 -14.15 39.47 1.16
CA VAL A 464 -13.79 38.16 0.61
C VAL A 464 -13.42 38.34 -0.86
N VAL A 465 -12.22 37.92 -1.25
CA VAL A 465 -11.71 37.98 -2.62
C VAL A 465 -11.27 36.59 -3.04
N CYS A 466 -11.83 36.09 -4.14
CA CYS A 466 -11.57 34.76 -4.68
C CYS A 466 -11.13 34.89 -6.15
N ASP A 467 -9.83 34.85 -6.40
CA ASP A 467 -9.32 34.94 -7.76
C ASP A 467 -8.90 33.56 -8.25
N ALA A 468 -9.29 33.19 -9.47
CA ALA A 468 -8.84 31.99 -10.14
C ALA A 468 -8.15 32.34 -11.46
N LEU A 469 -7.04 31.65 -11.76
CA LEU A 469 -6.34 31.70 -13.02
C LEU A 469 -6.34 30.30 -13.65
N ILE A 470 -6.83 30.20 -14.88
CA ILE A 470 -6.91 28.94 -15.63
C ILE A 470 -5.92 29.04 -16.79
N LEU A 471 -4.97 28.09 -16.88
CA LEU A 471 -3.87 28.12 -17.84
C LEU A 471 -4.19 27.41 -19.16
N ASP A 472 -5.15 26.49 -19.17
CA ASP A 472 -5.52 25.69 -20.35
C ASP A 472 -7.04 25.49 -20.48
N PRO A 473 -7.53 25.03 -21.65
CA PRO A 473 -8.97 24.83 -21.89
C PRO A 473 -9.63 23.70 -21.10
N GLU A 474 -8.88 22.67 -20.68
CA GLU A 474 -9.42 21.49 -19.98
C GLU A 474 -9.58 21.73 -18.47
N SER A 475 -8.82 22.68 -17.93
CA SER A 475 -8.83 23.08 -16.53
C SER A 475 -10.11 23.80 -16.09
N ARG A 476 -10.43 23.68 -14.80
CA ARG A 476 -11.65 24.23 -14.21
C ARG A 476 -11.40 24.87 -12.83
N SER A 477 -12.20 25.88 -12.48
CA SER A 477 -12.29 26.40 -11.12
C SER A 477 -13.75 26.59 -10.71
N ASP A 478 -14.11 26.20 -9.49
CA ASP A 478 -15.46 26.34 -8.94
C ASP A 478 -15.46 27.11 -7.62
N THR A 479 -16.37 28.07 -7.46
CA THR A 479 -16.49 28.90 -6.25
C THR A 479 -17.86 28.71 -5.61
N TYR A 480 -17.89 28.33 -4.34
CA TYR A 480 -19.10 28.08 -3.55
C TYR A 480 -19.14 29.04 -2.34
N PRO A 481 -19.67 30.26 -2.50
CA PRO A 481 -19.78 31.21 -1.40
C PRO A 481 -20.98 30.88 -0.49
N THR A 482 -20.82 31.10 0.82
CA THR A 482 -21.92 31.00 1.80
C THR A 482 -21.83 32.15 2.78
N ASN A 483 -22.82 33.03 2.79
CA ASN A 483 -22.90 34.16 3.71
C ASN A 483 -24.14 34.02 4.59
N ARG A 484 -23.96 34.01 5.91
CA ARG A 484 -25.04 33.95 6.90
C ARG A 484 -24.98 35.20 7.77
N ILE A 485 -25.76 36.22 7.40
CA ILE A 485 -25.79 37.52 8.07
C ILE A 485 -27.08 37.60 8.88
N LEU A 486 -26.96 37.63 10.21
CA LEU A 486 -28.09 37.68 11.14
C LEU A 486 -28.23 39.05 11.82
N CYS A 487 -27.54 40.08 11.30
CA CYS A 487 -27.47 41.43 11.84
C CYS A 487 -27.60 42.44 10.71
N ASP A 488 -28.41 43.48 10.90
CA ASP A 488 -28.74 44.46 9.84
C ASP A 488 -27.64 45.51 9.62
N ASP A 489 -26.79 45.75 10.62
CA ASP A 489 -25.70 46.74 10.59
C ASP A 489 -24.37 46.05 10.31
N VAL A 490 -24.16 45.63 9.05
CA VAL A 490 -22.98 44.88 8.59
C VAL A 490 -22.63 45.29 7.16
N SER A 491 -21.33 45.40 6.87
CA SER A 491 -20.82 45.56 5.50
C SER A 491 -20.09 44.29 5.08
N LEU A 492 -20.56 43.67 3.99
CA LEU A 492 -19.93 42.49 3.40
C LEU A 492 -19.67 42.73 1.92
N GLU A 493 -18.41 42.57 1.52
CA GLU A 493 -17.96 42.60 0.13
C GLU A 493 -17.48 41.20 -0.26
N HIS A 494 -18.02 40.66 -1.35
CA HIS A 494 -17.59 39.39 -1.92
C HIS A 494 -17.28 39.57 -3.41
N GLU A 495 -16.03 39.35 -3.77
CA GLU A 495 -15.53 39.42 -5.14
C GLU A 495 -15.01 38.04 -5.56
N ALA A 496 -15.41 37.60 -6.74
CA ALA A 496 -14.95 36.34 -7.31
C ALA A 496 -14.66 36.54 -8.80
N THR A 497 -13.40 36.35 -9.19
CA THR A 497 -12.93 36.58 -10.57
C THR A 497 -12.29 35.32 -11.10
N VAL A 498 -12.71 34.87 -12.28
CA VAL A 498 -12.06 33.78 -13.01
C VAL A 498 -11.43 34.36 -14.27
N SER A 499 -10.11 34.22 -14.38
CA SER A 499 -9.33 34.66 -15.52
C SER A 499 -8.73 33.46 -16.24
N ARG A 500 -8.68 33.53 -17.57
CA ARG A 500 -7.91 32.61 -18.41
C ARG A 500 -6.72 33.35 -18.97
N ILE A 501 -5.60 32.66 -19.18
CA ILE A 501 -4.53 33.25 -19.97
C ILE A 501 -5.06 33.43 -21.41
N GLY A 502 -5.15 34.68 -21.85
CA GLY A 502 -5.58 34.98 -23.21
C GLY A 502 -4.43 34.76 -24.19
N GLU A 503 -4.73 34.17 -25.35
CA GLU A 503 -3.75 34.03 -26.45
C GLU A 503 -3.10 35.37 -26.80
N GLU A 504 -3.83 36.49 -26.69
CA GLU A 504 -3.30 37.85 -26.90
C GLU A 504 -2.23 38.26 -25.88
N GLN A 505 -2.37 37.85 -24.60
CA GLN A 505 -1.39 38.16 -23.55
C GLN A 505 -0.11 37.36 -23.74
N LEU A 506 -0.23 36.07 -24.06
CA LEU A 506 0.89 35.23 -24.42
C LEU A 506 1.57 35.74 -25.69
N PHE A 507 0.81 36.00 -26.75
CA PHE A 507 1.33 36.54 -27.99
C PHE A 507 2.05 37.87 -27.78
N TYR A 508 1.51 38.77 -26.96
CA TYR A 508 2.16 40.04 -26.64
C TYR A 508 3.52 39.81 -25.95
N LEU A 509 3.59 38.96 -24.92
CA LEU A 509 4.84 38.65 -24.22
C LEU A 509 5.84 37.92 -25.12
N MET A 510 5.38 36.97 -25.93
CA MET A 510 6.21 36.25 -26.90
C MET A 510 6.75 37.16 -28.01
N SER A 511 5.95 38.14 -28.46
CA SER A 511 6.40 39.16 -29.43
C SER A 511 7.52 40.05 -28.87
N ARG A 512 7.69 40.10 -27.55
CA ARG A 512 8.79 40.78 -26.85
C ARG A 512 10.01 39.88 -26.64
N GLY A 513 10.02 38.68 -27.23
CA GLY A 513 11.15 37.75 -27.22
C GLY A 513 11.16 36.77 -26.07
N LEU A 514 10.09 36.68 -25.28
CA LEU A 514 9.93 35.64 -24.25
C LEU A 514 9.48 34.33 -24.89
N THR A 515 9.94 33.20 -24.36
CA THR A 515 9.32 31.91 -24.70
C THR A 515 7.90 31.85 -24.12
N GLU A 516 7.07 30.94 -24.62
CA GLU A 516 5.73 30.73 -24.08
C GLU A 516 5.75 30.34 -22.59
N GLU A 517 6.75 29.54 -22.19
CA GLU A 517 7.00 29.16 -20.80
C GLU A 517 7.37 30.38 -19.94
N GLU A 518 8.29 31.22 -20.41
CA GLU A 518 8.68 32.47 -19.72
C GLU A 518 7.51 33.46 -19.62
N ALA A 519 6.70 33.57 -20.68
CA ALA A 519 5.52 34.41 -20.72
C ALA A 519 4.46 33.94 -19.71
N SER A 520 4.15 32.64 -19.71
CA SER A 520 3.19 32.03 -18.78
C SER A 520 3.64 32.21 -17.32
N LYS A 521 4.92 31.98 -17.05
CA LYS A 521 5.53 32.19 -15.73
C LYS A 521 5.42 33.64 -15.27
N MET A 522 5.62 34.60 -16.17
CA MET A 522 5.48 36.03 -15.86
C MET A 522 4.03 36.40 -15.49
N ILE A 523 3.05 35.87 -16.23
CA ILE A 523 1.62 36.09 -15.94
C ILE A 523 1.24 35.51 -14.58
N VAL A 524 1.63 34.25 -14.31
CA VAL A 524 1.38 33.57 -13.04
C VAL A 524 2.05 34.32 -11.88
N SER A 525 3.29 34.77 -12.06
CA SER A 525 4.00 35.55 -11.04
C SER A 525 3.28 36.86 -10.70
N GLY A 526 2.80 37.59 -11.71
CA GLY A 526 2.01 38.81 -11.50
C GLY A 526 0.67 38.54 -10.81
N PHE A 527 0.03 37.41 -11.11
CA PHE A 527 -1.21 36.98 -10.46
C PHE A 527 -1.01 36.70 -8.96
N VAL A 528 0.12 36.10 -8.59
CA VAL A 528 0.43 35.66 -7.22
C VAL A 528 1.11 36.77 -6.39
N GLU A 529 1.71 37.78 -7.04
CA GLU A 529 2.42 38.91 -6.41
C GLU A 529 1.67 39.55 -5.21
N PRO A 530 0.34 39.79 -5.24
CA PRO A 530 -0.37 40.39 -4.10
C PRO A 530 -0.35 39.53 -2.83
N LEU A 531 -0.30 38.20 -2.96
CA LEU A 531 -0.15 37.29 -1.83
C LEU A 531 1.28 37.30 -1.31
N VAL A 532 2.27 37.24 -2.22
CA VAL A 532 3.70 37.21 -1.88
C VAL A 532 4.10 38.45 -1.09
N LYS A 533 3.59 39.63 -1.46
CA LYS A 533 3.84 40.89 -0.74
C LYS A 533 3.35 40.89 0.72
N LYS A 534 2.42 40.00 1.08
CA LYS A 534 1.90 39.88 2.45
C LYS A 534 2.65 38.83 3.28
N LEU A 535 3.50 38.03 2.66
CA LEU A 535 4.25 36.98 3.34
C LEU A 535 5.62 37.49 3.81
N PRO A 536 6.14 36.96 4.93
CA PRO A 536 7.54 37.14 5.29
C PRO A 536 8.47 36.67 4.17
N LEU A 537 9.65 37.31 4.04
CA LEU A 537 10.61 37.08 2.95
C LEU A 537 10.94 35.59 2.76
N GLU A 538 11.13 34.86 3.85
CA GLU A 538 11.47 33.43 3.84
C GLU A 538 10.39 32.59 3.15
N TYR A 539 9.11 32.86 3.41
CA TYR A 539 7.99 32.15 2.79
C TYR A 539 7.74 32.61 1.36
N ALA A 540 7.97 33.89 1.07
CA ALA A 540 7.88 34.43 -0.28
C ALA A 540 8.88 33.75 -1.24
N VAL A 541 10.12 33.54 -0.81
CA VAL A 541 11.15 32.85 -1.60
C VAL A 541 10.75 31.41 -1.89
N GLU A 542 10.28 30.68 -0.89
CA GLU A 542 9.85 29.28 -1.06
C GLU A 542 8.60 29.16 -1.94
N MET A 543 7.65 30.09 -1.81
CA MET A 543 6.46 30.13 -2.64
C MET A 543 6.79 30.35 -4.12
N ASN A 544 7.73 31.26 -4.43
CA ASN A 544 8.20 31.46 -5.80
C ASN A 544 8.91 30.21 -6.34
N ARG A 545 9.75 29.55 -5.53
CA ARG A 545 10.39 28.28 -5.93
C ARG A 545 9.38 27.18 -6.22
N LEU A 546 8.32 27.07 -5.42
CA LEU A 546 7.26 26.09 -5.62
C LEU A 546 6.48 26.35 -6.91
N ILE A 547 6.17 27.61 -7.20
CA ILE A 547 5.52 28.00 -8.45
C ILE A 547 6.42 27.63 -9.62
N ASP A 548 7.72 27.96 -9.55
CA ASP A 548 8.68 27.65 -10.59
C ASP A 548 8.74 26.14 -10.88
N LEU A 549 8.86 25.31 -9.84
CA LEU A 549 8.87 23.85 -9.94
C LEU A 549 7.60 23.29 -10.57
N GLU A 550 6.44 23.84 -10.23
CA GLU A 550 5.16 23.38 -10.76
C GLU A 550 4.90 23.91 -12.18
N MET A 551 5.56 25.00 -12.59
CA MET A 551 5.47 25.52 -13.95
C MET A 551 6.44 24.82 -14.92
N GLU A 552 7.49 24.14 -14.44
CA GLU A 552 8.41 23.36 -15.28
C GLU A 552 7.65 22.22 -16.01
N GLY A 553 7.69 22.22 -17.35
CA GLY A 553 7.08 21.18 -18.19
C GLY A 553 5.58 21.36 -18.48
N SER A 554 5.00 22.53 -18.18
CA SER A 554 3.57 22.84 -18.39
C SER A 554 3.19 23.19 -19.84
N VAL A 555 4.18 23.21 -20.76
CA VAL A 555 3.96 23.60 -22.16
C VAL A 555 4.66 22.57 -23.05
N GLY A 556 3.87 21.64 -23.58
CA GLY A 556 4.28 20.56 -24.47
C GLY A 556 3.09 19.74 -24.96
#